data_AF-A0A927UH26-F1
#
_entry.id   AF-A0A927UH26-F1
#
_cell.length_a   1.000
_cell.length_b   1.000
_cell.length_c   1.000
_cell.angle_alpha   90.00
_cell.angle_beta   90.00
_cell.angle_gamma   90.00
#
_symmetry.space_group_name_H-M   'P 1'
#
loop_
_entity.id
_entity.type
_entity.pdbx_description
1 polymer ?
#
loop_
_entity_poly.entity_id
_entity_poly.type
_entity_poly.pdbx_seq_one_letter_code
_entity_poly.pdbx_strand_id
1 'polypeptide(L)'
;MRRNIMTDFELYIGLMSVTALLVVPAVMGVLSAKTSLSIVSATVLEETDTSGVDDTATDSTEASSDNFDYDGPIDMFTKNPVAENAAQDTTQRVNISDGSIYDRATGFYIYSIDNGSVSVSVADGMIVTGDVNVALSENANVKLYKDGEPLDEFPQVINAPGSYAIVSGDVGSDGQVMGFRILNQITGAVNQYNMPKGFSVRNVTVDGNAVAYDYGVVDMTTEGAYNINYICSDNGITYTLIVTIDHTPPQVIFEGLDENNRAKGPVTITGLQKGDTVSVISGSEVKKLNMKSQITENGDYRVVVSDEAGNTVEKQFKILVYLNIQSWMFFGFVLLLIVGLAITLTLTKKNLKVR
;
A
#
# COMPACT_ATOMS: atom_id res chain seq x y z
N MET A 1 -16.80 79.61 21.36
CA MET A 1 -18.09 78.92 21.15
C MET A 1 -17.90 77.43 21.35
N ARG A 2 -18.87 76.69 21.89
CA ARG A 2 -18.88 75.22 21.92
C ARG A 2 -19.66 74.68 20.72
N ARG A 3 -19.26 73.54 20.16
CA ARG A 3 -20.17 72.49 19.67
C ARG A 3 -19.40 71.17 19.56
N ASN A 4 -19.73 70.22 20.42
CA ASN A 4 -19.48 68.81 20.16
C ASN A 4 -20.55 68.35 19.17
N ILE A 5 -20.19 67.51 18.21
CA ILE A 5 -21.11 66.51 17.63
C ILE A 5 -20.38 65.17 17.68
N MET A 6 -21.11 64.14 18.06
CA MET A 6 -20.71 62.76 18.23
C MET A 6 -21.50 61.93 17.24
N THR A 7 -20.85 60.98 16.57
CA THR A 7 -21.51 59.94 15.76
C THR A 7 -20.69 58.68 15.86
N ASP A 8 -21.25 57.68 16.53
CA ASP A 8 -20.72 56.32 16.57
C ASP A 8 -20.88 55.64 15.20
N PHE A 9 -20.14 54.55 14.98
CA PHE A 9 -20.43 53.61 13.89
C PHE A 9 -20.15 52.19 14.40
N GLU A 10 -21.21 51.42 14.65
CA GLU A 10 -21.10 50.05 15.13
C GLU A 10 -20.61 49.09 14.03
N LEU A 11 -19.78 48.12 14.40
CA LEU A 11 -19.25 47.11 13.50
C LEU A 11 -20.15 45.86 13.52
N TYR A 12 -21.07 45.77 12.56
CA TYR A 12 -22.04 44.67 12.48
C TYR A 12 -21.41 43.38 11.90
N ILE A 13 -20.86 42.52 12.76
CA ILE A 13 -20.31 41.21 12.36
C ILE A 13 -21.45 40.18 12.32
N GLY A 14 -21.93 39.86 11.12
CA GLY A 14 -22.94 38.83 10.89
C GLY A 14 -22.38 37.41 11.01
N LEU A 15 -22.67 36.73 12.13
CA LEU A 15 -22.26 35.35 12.37
C LEU A 15 -23.31 34.36 11.83
N MET A 16 -23.08 33.80 10.63
CA MET A 16 -23.94 32.77 10.03
C MET A 16 -23.48 31.36 10.41
N SER A 17 -24.12 30.75 11.41
CA SER A 17 -23.96 29.32 11.72
C SER A 17 -24.92 28.47 10.89
N VAL A 18 -24.41 27.64 9.97
CA VAL A 18 -25.25 26.71 9.18
C VAL A 18 -25.32 25.35 9.89
N THR A 19 -26.29 25.18 10.78
CA THR A 19 -26.65 23.87 11.35
C THR A 19 -27.49 23.06 10.37
N ALA A 20 -26.84 22.24 9.55
CA ALA A 20 -27.49 21.27 8.68
C ALA A 20 -27.90 20.02 9.49
N LEU A 21 -29.16 19.96 9.91
CA LEU A 21 -29.75 18.80 10.58
C LEU A 21 -30.00 17.68 9.54
N LEU A 22 -29.26 16.58 9.62
CA LEU A 22 -29.41 15.44 8.71
C LEU A 22 -30.10 14.27 9.43
N VAL A 23 -31.33 13.96 9.00
CA VAL A 23 -32.19 12.92 9.58
C VAL A 23 -31.77 11.54 9.11
N VAL A 24 -31.74 10.56 10.01
CA VAL A 24 -31.49 9.15 9.68
C VAL A 24 -32.83 8.41 9.52
N PRO A 25 -33.14 7.86 8.33
CA PRO A 25 -34.15 6.83 8.16
C PRO A 25 -33.49 5.44 8.15
N ALA A 26 -33.78 4.62 9.15
CA ALA A 26 -33.45 3.19 9.12
C ALA A 26 -34.66 2.40 8.57
N VAL A 27 -34.46 1.53 7.57
CA VAL A 27 -35.34 0.37 7.27
C VAL A 27 -34.71 -0.55 6.21
N MET A 28 -34.76 -1.86 6.47
CA MET A 28 -34.66 -3.05 5.58
C MET A 28 -33.57 -3.15 4.50
N GLY A 29 -32.99 -4.36 4.32
CA GLY A 29 -32.10 -4.62 3.19
C GLY A 29 -31.43 -6.01 3.10
N VAL A 30 -32.06 -7.11 3.53
CA VAL A 30 -31.49 -8.45 3.27
C VAL A 30 -31.66 -8.77 1.78
N LEU A 31 -30.57 -8.74 1.01
CA LEU A 31 -30.56 -9.12 -0.40
C LEU A 31 -29.46 -10.14 -0.71
N SER A 32 -29.87 -11.39 -0.93
CA SER A 32 -29.00 -12.49 -1.34
C SER A 32 -28.66 -12.37 -2.84
N ALA A 33 -27.42 -12.02 -3.17
CA ALA A 33 -26.93 -12.02 -4.54
C ALA A 33 -26.57 -13.44 -5.02
N LYS A 34 -27.55 -14.19 -5.53
CA LYS A 34 -27.32 -15.46 -6.25
C LYS A 34 -27.05 -15.20 -7.73
N THR A 35 -25.79 -15.29 -8.15
CA THR A 35 -25.37 -15.36 -9.57
C THR A 35 -23.90 -15.85 -9.62
N SER A 36 -23.45 -16.74 -10.51
CA SER A 36 -24.12 -17.79 -11.30
C SER A 36 -23.01 -18.57 -12.03
N LEU A 37 -22.61 -19.75 -11.55
CA LEU A 37 -21.67 -20.60 -12.31
C LEU A 37 -22.42 -21.32 -13.44
N SER A 38 -21.95 -21.14 -14.68
CA SER A 38 -22.37 -21.98 -15.81
C SER A 38 -21.56 -23.27 -15.82
N ILE A 39 -22.21 -24.39 -15.54
CA ILE A 39 -21.61 -25.72 -15.70
C ILE A 39 -21.57 -26.05 -17.20
N VAL A 40 -20.37 -26.19 -17.75
CA VAL A 40 -20.16 -26.79 -19.07
C VAL A 40 -19.86 -28.28 -18.86
N SER A 41 -20.72 -29.15 -19.39
CA SER A 41 -20.54 -30.60 -19.30
C SER A 41 -19.33 -31.07 -20.10
N ALA A 42 -18.50 -31.93 -19.50
CA ALA A 42 -17.55 -32.77 -20.22
C ALA A 42 -18.11 -34.19 -20.29
N THR A 43 -18.41 -34.67 -21.49
CA THR A 43 -18.90 -36.04 -21.72
C THR A 43 -17.75 -37.03 -21.61
N VAL A 44 -17.94 -38.14 -20.90
CA VAL A 44 -17.02 -39.29 -20.91
C VAL A 44 -17.62 -40.38 -21.79
N LEU A 45 -16.78 -40.98 -22.63
CA LEU A 45 -17.04 -42.22 -23.36
C LEU A 45 -15.87 -43.18 -23.12
N GLU A 46 -16.20 -44.43 -22.77
CA GLU A 46 -15.70 -45.72 -23.32
C GLU A 46 -14.17 -45.91 -23.53
N GLU A 47 -13.56 -47.10 -23.36
CA GLU A 47 -14.07 -48.49 -23.40
C GLU A 47 -13.54 -49.40 -22.24
N THR A 48 -14.00 -50.66 -22.26
CA THR A 48 -13.54 -51.85 -21.51
C THR A 48 -12.17 -52.37 -22.06
N ASP A 49 -11.49 -53.44 -21.61
CA ASP A 49 -11.97 -54.70 -21.01
C ASP A 49 -10.87 -55.63 -20.40
N THR A 50 -11.33 -56.68 -19.67
CA THR A 50 -10.82 -58.06 -19.41
C THR A 50 -9.40 -58.45 -18.88
N SER A 51 -9.47 -59.45 -17.98
CA SER A 51 -8.50 -60.54 -17.66
C SER A 51 -7.27 -60.23 -16.76
N GLY A 52 -6.77 -61.16 -15.92
CA GLY A 52 -7.27 -62.49 -15.51
C GLY A 52 -6.14 -63.45 -15.01
N VAL A 53 -6.49 -64.54 -14.30
CA VAL A 53 -5.62 -65.68 -13.83
C VAL A 53 -4.70 -65.37 -12.61
N ASP A 54 -4.39 -66.28 -11.68
CA ASP A 54 -5.15 -67.38 -11.01
C ASP A 54 -4.41 -67.89 -9.74
N ASP A 55 -5.16 -68.57 -8.85
CA ASP A 55 -4.85 -69.58 -7.81
C ASP A 55 -3.47 -69.71 -7.09
N THR A 56 -3.45 -69.68 -5.74
CA THR A 56 -3.21 -70.85 -4.84
C THR A 56 -3.07 -70.49 -3.33
N ALA A 57 -3.31 -71.47 -2.43
CA ALA A 57 -3.22 -71.38 -0.95
C ALA A 57 -1.78 -71.69 -0.41
N THR A 58 -1.42 -71.70 0.89
CA THR A 58 -2.11 -71.84 2.21
C THR A 58 -1.32 -71.01 3.28
N ASP A 59 -1.47 -71.02 4.62
CA ASP A 59 -2.15 -71.89 5.62
C ASP A 59 -2.62 -71.08 6.88
N SER A 60 -2.79 -71.76 8.02
CA SER A 60 -3.00 -71.31 9.41
C SER A 60 -1.66 -70.90 10.10
N THR A 61 -1.56 -70.51 11.38
CA THR A 61 -2.45 -70.52 12.58
C THR A 61 -2.06 -69.29 13.46
N GLU A 62 -2.65 -68.91 14.61
CA GLU A 62 -3.64 -69.51 15.52
C GLU A 62 -4.67 -68.46 16.00
N ALA A 63 -5.01 -68.35 17.30
CA ALA A 63 -6.02 -67.41 17.82
C ALA A 63 -5.76 -66.94 19.27
N SER A 64 -6.17 -65.72 19.60
CA SER A 64 -6.34 -65.24 20.98
C SER A 64 -7.73 -64.59 21.13
N SER A 65 -8.58 -65.19 21.96
CA SER A 65 -9.97 -64.76 22.13
C SER A 65 -10.11 -63.69 23.22
N ASP A 66 -10.44 -62.46 22.83
CA ASP A 66 -11.11 -61.49 23.70
C ASP A 66 -12.40 -61.02 23.02
N ASN A 67 -13.53 -61.25 23.67
CA ASN A 67 -14.87 -61.12 23.07
C ASN A 67 -15.38 -59.67 23.17
N PHE A 68 -14.79 -58.78 22.36
CA PHE A 68 -15.30 -57.43 22.13
C PHE A 68 -16.35 -57.45 21.01
N ASP A 69 -17.59 -57.16 21.39
CA ASP A 69 -18.75 -57.10 20.49
C ASP A 69 -18.71 -55.77 19.71
N TYR A 70 -17.89 -55.71 18.65
CA TYR A 70 -17.61 -54.50 17.88
C TYR A 70 -18.56 -54.37 16.68
N ASP A 71 -19.63 -53.59 16.87
CA ASP A 71 -20.66 -53.26 15.87
C ASP A 71 -20.24 -52.15 14.87
N GLY A 72 -18.92 -51.97 14.68
CA GLY A 72 -18.35 -50.93 13.83
C GLY A 72 -17.82 -51.45 12.49
N PRO A 73 -17.54 -50.57 11.51
CA PRO A 73 -16.93 -50.97 10.26
C PRO A 73 -15.51 -51.51 10.47
N ILE A 74 -15.21 -52.65 9.84
CA ILE A 74 -13.90 -53.31 9.87
C ILE A 74 -13.22 -53.12 8.51
N ASP A 75 -11.92 -52.82 8.52
CA ASP A 75 -11.12 -52.75 7.29
C ASP A 75 -11.02 -54.16 6.67
N MET A 76 -11.52 -54.31 5.43
CA MET A 76 -11.58 -55.59 4.73
C MET A 76 -10.21 -56.19 4.38
N PHE A 77 -9.14 -55.39 4.38
CA PHE A 77 -7.77 -55.85 4.10
C PHE A 77 -6.98 -56.12 5.39
N THR A 78 -7.05 -55.24 6.39
CA THR A 78 -6.28 -55.42 7.64
C THR A 78 -7.03 -56.15 8.75
N LYS A 79 -8.36 -56.33 8.64
CA LYS A 79 -9.26 -56.93 9.63
C LYS A 79 -9.31 -56.24 11.00
N ASN A 80 -8.74 -55.04 11.10
CA ASN A 80 -8.83 -54.22 12.31
C ASN A 80 -10.11 -53.37 12.30
N PRO A 81 -10.60 -52.96 13.48
CA PRO A 81 -11.53 -51.83 13.60
C PRO A 81 -11.08 -50.66 12.74
N VAL A 82 -11.96 -50.10 11.91
CA VAL A 82 -11.66 -48.80 11.28
C VAL A 82 -11.61 -47.80 12.42
N ALA A 83 -10.44 -47.21 12.65
CA ALA A 83 -10.28 -46.17 13.65
C ALA A 83 -11.23 -45.02 13.30
N GLU A 84 -12.18 -44.72 14.20
CA GLU A 84 -13.16 -43.65 14.02
C GLU A 84 -12.50 -42.28 14.25
N ASN A 85 -11.53 -41.98 13.38
CA ASN A 85 -11.12 -40.63 13.07
C ASN A 85 -12.36 -39.94 12.52
N ALA A 86 -13.08 -39.22 13.37
CA ALA A 86 -14.22 -38.41 12.98
C ALA A 86 -13.84 -37.60 11.74
N ALA A 87 -14.57 -37.81 10.64
CA ALA A 87 -14.22 -37.25 9.35
C ALA A 87 -14.32 -35.71 9.42
N GLN A 88 -13.19 -35.06 9.70
CA GLN A 88 -13.02 -33.66 9.31
C GLN A 88 -13.30 -33.60 7.81
N ASP A 89 -14.16 -32.66 7.41
CA ASP A 89 -14.49 -32.48 6.00
C ASP A 89 -13.24 -31.95 5.28
N THR A 90 -12.46 -32.87 4.71
CA THR A 90 -11.21 -32.60 3.98
C THR A 90 -11.45 -31.80 2.69
N THR A 91 -12.72 -31.51 2.34
CA THR A 91 -13.01 -30.54 1.28
C THR A 91 -12.91 -29.11 1.80
N GLN A 92 -13.26 -28.84 3.07
CA GLN A 92 -13.29 -27.49 3.64
C GLN A 92 -11.90 -26.94 3.95
N ARG A 93 -10.98 -27.76 4.45
CA ARG A 93 -9.62 -27.33 4.85
C ARG A 93 -8.55 -28.02 4.03
N VAL A 94 -7.61 -27.22 3.51
CA VAL A 94 -6.55 -27.68 2.59
C VAL A 94 -5.20 -27.22 3.12
N ASN A 95 -4.27 -28.16 3.31
CA ASN A 95 -2.88 -27.84 3.62
C ASN A 95 -2.20 -27.21 2.39
N ILE A 96 -1.50 -26.10 2.58
CA ILE A 96 -0.83 -25.36 1.52
C ILE A 96 0.69 -25.58 1.60
N SER A 97 1.37 -25.54 0.45
CA SER A 97 2.81 -25.76 0.35
C SER A 97 3.66 -24.79 1.19
N ASP A 98 3.16 -23.61 1.55
CA ASP A 98 3.81 -22.66 2.48
C ASP A 98 3.83 -23.15 3.94
N GLY A 99 2.97 -24.11 4.30
CA GLY A 99 2.80 -24.65 5.66
C GLY A 99 1.52 -24.17 6.36
N SER A 100 0.74 -23.30 5.73
CA SER A 100 -0.56 -22.84 6.23
C SER A 100 -1.70 -23.83 5.90
N ILE A 101 -2.86 -23.60 6.51
CA ILE A 101 -4.12 -24.29 6.19
C ILE A 101 -5.10 -23.27 5.59
N TYR A 102 -5.53 -23.47 4.35
CA TYR A 102 -6.57 -22.67 3.73
C TYR A 102 -7.96 -23.19 4.10
N ASP A 103 -8.80 -22.35 4.71
CA ASP A 103 -10.19 -22.67 5.04
C ASP A 103 -11.14 -22.12 3.97
N ARG A 104 -11.74 -23.00 3.17
CA ARG A 104 -12.62 -22.65 2.05
C ARG A 104 -13.91 -21.94 2.50
N ALA A 105 -14.34 -22.08 3.75
CA ALA A 105 -15.56 -21.43 4.23
C ALA A 105 -15.35 -19.95 4.60
N THR A 106 -14.11 -19.55 4.92
CA THR A 106 -13.78 -18.18 5.34
C THR A 106 -12.92 -17.44 4.32
N GLY A 107 -12.14 -18.14 3.50
CA GLY A 107 -11.22 -17.57 2.52
C GLY A 107 -9.83 -17.21 3.09
N PHE A 108 -9.51 -17.65 4.31
CA PHE A 108 -8.25 -17.33 4.99
C PHE A 108 -7.24 -18.49 4.92
N TYR A 109 -5.97 -18.11 4.79
CA TYR A 109 -4.78 -18.91 5.06
C TYR A 109 -4.47 -18.81 6.56
N ILE A 110 -4.45 -19.95 7.25
CA ILE A 110 -4.27 -20.05 8.71
C ILE A 110 -2.87 -20.55 9.00
N TYR A 111 -2.07 -19.72 9.67
CA TYR A 111 -0.71 -20.02 10.11
C TYR A 111 -0.72 -20.32 11.60
N SER A 112 -0.22 -21.50 11.99
CA SER A 112 -0.06 -21.87 13.40
C SER A 112 1.19 -21.26 14.02
N ILE A 113 1.08 -20.86 15.28
CA ILE A 113 2.16 -20.37 16.14
C ILE A 113 2.01 -21.02 17.52
N ASP A 114 3.07 -21.06 18.33
CA ASP A 114 3.16 -21.88 19.56
C ASP A 114 1.93 -21.83 20.48
N ASN A 115 1.32 -20.64 20.64
CA ASN A 115 0.15 -20.42 21.50
C ASN A 115 -1.14 -20.07 20.74
N GLY A 116 -1.20 -20.17 19.41
CA GLY A 116 -2.39 -19.77 18.66
C GLY A 116 -2.29 -19.85 17.13
N SER A 117 -3.00 -18.96 16.45
CA SER A 117 -2.97 -18.85 14.99
C SER A 117 -3.22 -17.43 14.48
N VAL A 118 -2.61 -17.13 13.33
CA VAL A 118 -2.90 -15.95 12.51
C VAL A 118 -3.66 -16.40 11.27
N SER A 119 -4.81 -15.79 10.99
CA SER A 119 -5.59 -16.04 9.78
C SER A 119 -5.48 -14.83 8.86
N VAL A 120 -4.94 -14.99 7.66
CA VAL A 120 -4.74 -13.90 6.67
C VAL A 120 -5.44 -14.23 5.35
N SER A 121 -6.04 -13.24 4.67
CA SER A 121 -6.73 -13.47 3.37
C SER A 121 -5.78 -13.63 2.16
N VAL A 122 -4.48 -13.79 2.39
CA VAL A 122 -3.43 -13.98 1.36
C VAL A 122 -2.36 -14.99 1.84
N ALA A 123 -1.69 -15.63 0.89
CA ALA A 123 -0.61 -16.59 1.16
C ALA A 123 0.77 -15.91 1.37
N ASP A 124 1.76 -16.65 1.85
CA ASP A 124 3.12 -16.13 2.06
C ASP A 124 3.80 -15.72 0.74
N GLY A 125 4.40 -14.54 0.73
CA GLY A 125 4.98 -13.91 -0.47
C GLY A 125 3.98 -13.32 -1.47
N MET A 126 2.67 -13.34 -1.19
CA MET A 126 1.65 -12.86 -2.14
C MET A 126 1.69 -11.34 -2.34
N ILE A 127 1.44 -10.90 -3.58
CA ILE A 127 1.34 -9.48 -3.97
C ILE A 127 -0.09 -9.17 -4.39
N VAL A 128 -0.65 -8.08 -3.84
CA VAL A 128 -2.03 -7.62 -4.10
C VAL A 128 -2.10 -6.09 -4.29
N THR A 129 -3.20 -5.61 -4.88
CA THR A 129 -3.53 -4.17 -5.06
C THR A 129 -4.80 -3.75 -4.30
N GLY A 130 -5.20 -4.51 -3.28
CA GLY A 130 -6.39 -4.26 -2.46
C GLY A 130 -6.27 -4.82 -1.04
N ASP A 131 -7.35 -4.67 -0.28
CA ASP A 131 -7.42 -4.95 1.16
C ASP A 131 -7.06 -6.39 1.55
N VAL A 132 -6.12 -6.52 2.48
CA VAL A 132 -5.80 -7.78 3.17
C VAL A 132 -6.52 -7.81 4.51
N ASN A 133 -7.30 -8.86 4.74
CA ASN A 133 -8.02 -9.08 5.99
C ASN A 133 -7.18 -9.99 6.90
N VAL A 134 -7.16 -9.69 8.21
CA VAL A 134 -6.45 -10.48 9.21
C VAL A 134 -7.30 -10.70 10.46
N ALA A 135 -7.24 -11.91 11.02
CA ALA A 135 -7.80 -12.24 12.32
C ALA A 135 -6.77 -12.98 13.18
N LEU A 136 -6.78 -12.73 14.48
CA LEU A 136 -5.92 -13.36 15.47
C LEU A 136 -6.75 -14.24 16.40
N SER A 137 -6.21 -15.40 16.80
CA SER A 137 -6.73 -16.14 17.96
C SER A 137 -6.45 -15.39 19.26
N GLU A 138 -7.27 -15.57 20.30
CA GLU A 138 -7.17 -14.87 21.60
C GLU A 138 -5.77 -14.87 22.24
N ASN A 139 -4.99 -15.94 22.02
CA ASN A 139 -3.65 -16.15 22.59
C ASN A 139 -2.49 -15.87 21.61
N ALA A 140 -2.74 -15.24 20.46
CA ALA A 140 -1.71 -15.01 19.44
C ALA A 140 -0.72 -13.89 19.84
N ASN A 141 0.52 -14.28 20.17
CA ASN A 141 1.62 -13.35 20.40
C ASN A 141 2.35 -13.03 19.07
N VAL A 142 1.88 -12.01 18.36
CA VAL A 142 2.49 -11.57 17.08
C VAL A 142 2.61 -10.05 16.96
N LYS A 143 3.59 -9.61 16.16
CA LYS A 143 3.75 -8.22 15.73
C LYS A 143 3.58 -8.13 14.22
N LEU A 144 2.98 -7.05 13.75
CA LEU A 144 2.91 -6.68 12.34
C LEU A 144 3.95 -5.59 12.06
N TYR A 145 4.82 -5.85 11.09
CA TYR A 145 5.79 -4.89 10.58
C TYR A 145 5.32 -4.38 9.21
N LYS A 146 5.60 -3.10 8.94
CA LYS A 146 5.43 -2.46 7.63
C LYS A 146 6.74 -1.80 7.21
N ASP A 147 7.22 -2.19 6.03
CA ASP A 147 8.44 -1.68 5.38
C ASP A 147 9.70 -1.71 6.28
N GLY A 148 9.71 -2.65 7.25
CA GLY A 148 10.78 -2.85 8.24
C GLY A 148 10.47 -2.30 9.65
N GLU A 149 9.50 -1.40 9.80
CA GLU A 149 9.13 -0.78 11.08
C GLU A 149 7.92 -1.49 11.73
N PRO A 150 7.90 -1.69 13.06
CA PRO A 150 6.75 -2.28 13.75
C PRO A 150 5.56 -1.31 13.79
N LEU A 151 4.34 -1.84 13.73
CA LEU A 151 3.11 -1.07 13.98
C LEU A 151 2.68 -1.18 15.45
N ASP A 152 2.20 -0.06 16.01
CA ASP A 152 1.69 0.01 17.39
C ASP A 152 0.39 -0.78 17.60
N GLU A 153 -0.41 -0.93 16.53
CA GLU A 153 -1.68 -1.66 16.52
C GLU A 153 -1.66 -2.78 15.48
N PHE A 154 -2.43 -3.85 15.74
CA PHE A 154 -2.67 -4.94 14.80
C PHE A 154 -4.08 -4.79 14.18
N PRO A 155 -4.24 -4.16 13.01
CA PRO A 155 -5.54 -3.94 12.39
C PRO A 155 -6.13 -5.20 11.76
N GLN A 156 -7.46 -5.29 11.73
CA GLN A 156 -8.19 -6.38 11.06
C GLN A 156 -8.23 -6.25 9.53
N VAL A 157 -8.00 -5.04 9.01
CA VAL A 157 -7.96 -4.75 7.56
C VAL A 157 -6.75 -3.88 7.28
N ILE A 158 -5.93 -4.30 6.31
CA ILE A 158 -4.68 -3.66 5.91
C ILE A 158 -4.84 -3.28 4.43
N ASN A 159 -4.81 -1.98 4.13
CA ASN A 159 -5.05 -1.46 2.78
C ASN A 159 -4.04 -0.39 2.32
N ALA A 160 -3.14 0.05 3.20
CA ALA A 160 -2.08 0.98 2.83
C ALA A 160 -0.98 0.24 2.05
N PRO A 161 -0.50 0.78 0.90
CA PRO A 161 0.62 0.21 0.16
C PRO A 161 1.87 0.07 1.03
N GLY A 162 2.63 -1.00 0.85
CA GLY A 162 3.83 -1.33 1.62
C GLY A 162 4.06 -2.84 1.70
N SER A 163 5.25 -3.21 2.17
CA SER A 163 5.71 -4.58 2.39
C SER A 163 5.45 -4.96 3.84
N TYR A 164 4.70 -6.03 4.08
CA TYR A 164 4.26 -6.43 5.42
C TYR A 164 4.88 -7.76 5.83
N ALA A 165 5.23 -7.88 7.11
CA ALA A 165 5.69 -9.12 7.71
C ALA A 165 5.03 -9.33 9.08
N ILE A 166 4.56 -10.55 9.33
CA ILE A 166 3.99 -10.97 10.61
C ILE A 166 5.05 -11.82 11.32
N VAL A 167 5.39 -11.46 12.55
CA VAL A 167 6.49 -12.07 13.32
C VAL A 167 5.99 -12.57 14.66
N SER A 168 6.37 -13.79 15.06
CA SER A 168 6.07 -14.35 16.39
C SER A 168 6.81 -13.58 17.48
N GLY A 169 6.09 -13.09 18.49
CA GLY A 169 6.64 -12.23 19.56
C GLY A 169 7.30 -12.98 20.71
N ASP A 170 7.70 -14.24 20.51
CA ASP A 170 8.06 -15.18 21.58
C ASP A 170 9.57 -15.18 21.92
N VAL A 171 9.85 -15.31 23.23
CA VAL A 171 11.18 -15.04 23.81
C VAL A 171 12.17 -16.17 23.52
N GLY A 172 12.79 -16.14 22.35
CA GLY A 172 13.88 -17.05 21.95
C GLY A 172 14.10 -17.13 20.44
N SER A 173 13.07 -16.85 19.65
CA SER A 173 13.15 -16.83 18.19
C SER A 173 12.08 -15.92 17.59
N ASP A 174 12.48 -14.72 17.15
CA ASP A 174 11.66 -13.88 16.28
C ASP A 174 11.56 -14.56 14.90
N GLY A 175 10.55 -15.41 14.71
CA GLY A 175 10.25 -16.09 13.46
C GLY A 175 9.29 -15.27 12.60
N GLN A 176 9.64 -14.99 11.35
CA GLN A 176 8.66 -14.52 10.37
C GLN A 176 7.66 -15.65 10.11
N VAL A 177 6.40 -15.41 10.46
CA VAL A 177 5.27 -16.33 10.27
C VAL A 177 4.84 -16.31 8.80
N MET A 178 4.74 -15.12 8.22
CA MET A 178 4.55 -14.87 6.79
C MET A 178 4.88 -13.42 6.43
N GLY A 179 4.99 -13.11 5.14
CA GLY A 179 4.99 -11.75 4.60
C GLY A 179 4.15 -11.61 3.32
N PHE A 180 3.75 -10.38 2.99
CA PHE A 180 2.98 -10.06 1.78
C PHE A 180 3.26 -8.61 1.36
N ARG A 181 2.85 -8.19 0.16
CA ARG A 181 3.00 -6.79 -0.28
C ARG A 181 1.72 -6.23 -0.89
N ILE A 182 1.30 -5.06 -0.40
CA ILE A 182 0.23 -4.27 -1.01
C ILE A 182 0.87 -3.21 -1.92
N LEU A 183 0.40 -3.12 -3.15
CA LEU A 183 0.83 -2.14 -4.14
C LEU A 183 -0.26 -1.09 -4.38
N ASN A 184 0.17 0.09 -4.85
CA ASN A 184 -0.71 1.00 -5.59
C ASN A 184 -1.19 0.34 -6.89
N GLN A 185 -2.33 0.80 -7.43
CA GLN A 185 -2.82 0.35 -8.74
C GLN A 185 -1.89 0.76 -9.91
N ILE A 186 -1.07 1.80 -9.73
CA ILE A 186 0.03 2.20 -10.61
C ILE A 186 1.30 2.23 -9.75
N THR A 187 2.38 1.58 -10.18
CA THR A 187 3.64 1.58 -9.40
C THR A 187 4.91 1.33 -10.21
N GLY A 188 5.99 2.02 -9.86
CA GLY A 188 7.34 1.76 -10.38
C GLY A 188 8.21 0.86 -9.47
N ALA A 189 7.70 0.45 -8.31
CA ALA A 189 8.48 -0.26 -7.27
C ALA A 189 8.55 -1.79 -7.47
N VAL A 190 8.36 -2.28 -8.70
CA VAL A 190 8.15 -3.70 -9.00
C VAL A 190 8.75 -4.09 -10.35
N ASN A 191 9.90 -4.77 -10.32
CA ASN A 191 10.55 -5.27 -11.53
C ASN A 191 10.21 -6.75 -11.79
N GLN A 192 9.61 -7.44 -10.82
CA GLN A 192 9.36 -8.88 -10.85
C GLN A 192 8.29 -9.26 -9.81
N TYR A 193 7.47 -10.27 -10.12
CA TYR A 193 6.67 -11.00 -9.13
C TYR A 193 7.06 -12.48 -9.14
N ASN A 194 7.72 -12.92 -8.07
CA ASN A 194 8.00 -14.32 -7.79
C ASN A 194 6.77 -14.94 -7.12
N MET A 195 6.30 -16.08 -7.61
CA MET A 195 5.08 -16.74 -7.11
C MET A 195 5.27 -17.26 -5.67
N PRO A 196 4.23 -17.13 -4.81
CA PRO A 196 4.15 -17.85 -3.53
C PRO A 196 4.41 -19.36 -3.66
N LYS A 197 4.89 -19.99 -2.58
CA LYS A 197 5.22 -21.42 -2.58
C LYS A 197 3.96 -22.27 -2.83
N GLY A 198 4.00 -23.14 -3.84
CA GLY A 198 2.86 -23.93 -4.31
C GLY A 198 2.01 -23.25 -5.40
N PHE A 199 2.27 -21.99 -5.72
CA PHE A 199 1.53 -21.26 -6.75
C PHE A 199 2.25 -21.31 -8.10
N SER A 200 1.50 -21.18 -9.20
CA SER A 200 2.06 -21.10 -10.55
C SER A 200 1.27 -20.18 -11.48
N VAL A 201 1.98 -19.48 -12.37
CA VAL A 201 1.39 -18.59 -13.37
C VAL A 201 0.57 -19.40 -14.40
N ARG A 202 -0.59 -18.86 -14.78
CA ARG A 202 -1.52 -19.44 -15.77
C ARG A 202 -1.67 -18.58 -17.02
N ASN A 203 -1.62 -17.27 -16.88
CA ASN A 203 -1.67 -16.32 -18.00
C ASN A 203 -1.13 -14.96 -17.55
N VAL A 204 -0.42 -14.25 -18.42
CA VAL A 204 -0.04 -12.84 -18.24
C VAL A 204 -0.41 -12.08 -19.50
N THR A 205 -1.09 -10.95 -19.34
CA THR A 205 -1.26 -9.97 -20.41
C THR A 205 -0.70 -8.61 -20.00
N VAL A 206 -0.04 -7.91 -20.93
CA VAL A 206 0.38 -6.51 -20.79
C VAL A 206 -0.37 -5.70 -21.86
N ASP A 207 -1.07 -4.65 -21.43
CA ASP A 207 -1.96 -3.83 -22.28
C ASP A 207 -2.98 -4.66 -23.09
N GLY A 208 -3.45 -5.76 -22.50
CA GLY A 208 -4.37 -6.72 -23.11
C GLY A 208 -3.74 -7.73 -24.07
N ASN A 209 -2.45 -7.61 -24.39
CA ASN A 209 -1.70 -8.55 -25.23
C ASN A 209 -1.11 -9.66 -24.37
N ALA A 210 -1.30 -10.93 -24.74
CA ALA A 210 -0.69 -12.05 -24.04
C ALA A 210 0.84 -12.06 -24.22
N VAL A 211 1.58 -12.25 -23.12
CA VAL A 211 3.05 -12.30 -23.11
C VAL A 211 3.55 -13.66 -22.63
N ALA A 212 4.80 -13.99 -22.95
CA ALA A 212 5.47 -15.16 -22.39
C ALA A 212 5.77 -14.95 -20.90
N TYR A 213 5.73 -16.02 -20.11
CA TYR A 213 5.95 -16.02 -18.67
C TYR A 213 6.67 -17.30 -18.21
N ASP A 214 7.27 -17.28 -17.04
CA ASP A 214 7.75 -18.49 -16.34
C ASP A 214 6.67 -18.95 -15.34
N TYR A 215 6.58 -20.25 -15.07
CA TYR A 215 5.62 -20.80 -14.12
C TYR A 215 5.78 -20.24 -12.71
N GLY A 216 7.01 -19.94 -12.28
CA GLY A 216 7.30 -19.40 -10.95
C GLY A 216 7.51 -17.89 -10.89
N VAL A 217 7.61 -17.19 -12.02
CA VAL A 217 8.10 -15.81 -12.09
C VAL A 217 7.43 -15.03 -13.23
N VAL A 218 6.96 -13.83 -12.91
CA VAL A 218 6.60 -12.81 -13.91
C VAL A 218 7.65 -11.72 -13.89
N ASP A 219 8.29 -11.48 -15.04
CA ASP A 219 9.10 -10.28 -15.29
C ASP A 219 8.16 -9.08 -15.44
N MET A 220 8.47 -7.98 -14.75
CA MET A 220 7.68 -6.75 -14.75
C MET A 220 8.52 -5.52 -15.09
N THR A 221 9.74 -5.70 -15.62
CA THR A 221 10.67 -4.61 -16.00
C THR A 221 10.21 -3.73 -17.18
N THR A 222 9.17 -4.15 -17.89
CA THR A 222 8.57 -3.39 -18.99
C THR A 222 7.28 -2.71 -18.50
N GLU A 223 7.13 -1.43 -18.81
CA GLU A 223 5.94 -0.64 -18.45
C GLU A 223 4.67 -1.14 -19.15
N GLY A 224 3.50 -0.88 -18.55
CA GLY A 224 2.19 -1.25 -19.10
C GLY A 224 1.20 -1.76 -18.05
N ALA A 225 -0.04 -2.01 -18.47
CA ALA A 225 -1.11 -2.56 -17.62
C ALA A 225 -1.05 -4.09 -17.56
N TYR A 226 -0.58 -4.64 -16.44
CA TYR A 226 -0.47 -6.09 -16.20
C TYR A 226 -1.79 -6.67 -15.69
N ASN A 227 -2.15 -7.83 -16.23
CA ASN A 227 -3.15 -8.74 -15.68
C ASN A 227 -2.51 -10.14 -15.56
N ILE A 228 -2.10 -10.48 -14.34
CA ILE A 228 -1.40 -11.73 -14.01
C ILE A 228 -2.38 -12.68 -13.36
N ASN A 229 -2.67 -13.81 -14.01
CA ASN A 229 -3.53 -14.87 -13.48
C ASN A 229 -2.64 -16.05 -13.07
N TYR A 230 -2.81 -16.50 -11.83
CA TYR A 230 -1.97 -17.52 -11.21
C TYR A 230 -2.80 -18.41 -10.28
N ILE A 231 -2.44 -19.68 -10.13
CA ILE A 231 -3.21 -20.66 -9.36
C ILE A 231 -2.43 -21.09 -8.11
N CYS A 232 -3.10 -21.35 -7.00
CA CYS A 232 -2.55 -22.19 -5.94
C CYS A 232 -2.78 -23.66 -6.33
N SER A 233 -1.71 -24.44 -6.46
CA SER A 233 -1.80 -25.84 -6.90
C SER A 233 -2.49 -26.74 -5.87
N ASP A 234 -2.37 -26.39 -4.59
CA ASP A 234 -2.85 -27.20 -3.46
C ASP A 234 -4.37 -27.06 -3.27
N ASN A 235 -4.91 -25.83 -3.27
CA ASN A 235 -6.34 -25.58 -3.08
C ASN A 235 -7.14 -25.44 -4.40
N GLY A 236 -6.46 -25.27 -5.54
CA GLY A 236 -7.04 -25.14 -6.89
C GLY A 236 -7.61 -23.76 -7.23
N ILE A 237 -7.44 -22.75 -6.38
CA ILE A 237 -8.01 -21.42 -6.56
C ILE A 237 -7.11 -20.57 -7.46
N THR A 238 -7.73 -19.87 -8.42
CA THR A 238 -7.07 -18.91 -9.29
C THR A 238 -7.21 -17.50 -8.73
N TYR A 239 -6.11 -16.78 -8.71
CA TYR A 239 -5.94 -15.40 -8.26
C TYR A 239 -5.55 -14.53 -9.45
N THR A 240 -5.93 -13.25 -9.39
CA THR A 240 -5.59 -12.25 -10.41
C THR A 240 -4.98 -11.03 -9.76
N LEU A 241 -3.76 -10.67 -10.16
CA LEU A 241 -3.14 -9.38 -9.84
C LEU A 241 -3.34 -8.44 -11.03
N ILE A 242 -3.96 -7.29 -10.79
CA ILE A 242 -4.12 -6.21 -11.76
C ILE A 242 -3.35 -5.00 -11.23
N VAL A 243 -2.36 -4.54 -12.00
CA VAL A 243 -1.47 -3.43 -11.65
C VAL A 243 -0.88 -2.81 -12.91
N THR A 244 -0.74 -1.49 -12.95
CA THR A 244 0.02 -0.79 -14.01
C THR A 244 1.45 -0.57 -13.52
N ILE A 245 2.43 -0.94 -14.34
CA ILE A 245 3.83 -0.65 -14.09
C ILE A 245 4.26 0.56 -14.92
N ASP A 246 4.90 1.51 -14.24
CA ASP A 246 5.46 2.73 -14.81
C ASP A 246 6.75 3.03 -14.05
N HIS A 247 7.89 2.96 -14.74
CA HIS A 247 9.22 3.17 -14.18
C HIS A 247 9.79 4.55 -14.57
N THR A 248 9.04 5.37 -15.30
CA THR A 248 9.53 6.61 -15.92
C THR A 248 9.46 7.77 -14.94
N PRO A 249 10.60 8.34 -14.48
CA PRO A 249 10.57 9.38 -13.45
C PRO A 249 10.02 10.72 -13.96
N PRO A 250 9.47 11.58 -13.06
CA PRO A 250 8.89 12.88 -13.41
C PRO A 250 9.81 13.77 -14.25
N GLN A 251 9.37 14.17 -15.45
CA GLN A 251 10.15 15.01 -16.38
C GLN A 251 10.04 16.50 -16.05
N VAL A 252 10.58 16.91 -14.90
CA VAL A 252 10.51 18.28 -14.36
C VAL A 252 11.75 19.14 -14.68
N ILE A 253 11.51 20.44 -14.87
CA ILE A 253 12.54 21.46 -15.13
C ILE A 253 12.57 22.46 -13.97
N PHE A 254 13.78 22.84 -13.55
CA PHE A 254 14.03 23.81 -12.47
C PHE A 254 14.58 25.12 -13.05
N GLU A 255 13.70 26.05 -13.36
CA GLU A 255 14.00 27.37 -13.90
C GLU A 255 14.56 28.32 -12.83
N GLY A 256 15.43 29.25 -13.22
CA GLY A 256 16.05 30.24 -12.32
C GLY A 256 17.36 29.82 -11.66
N LEU A 257 17.85 28.60 -11.93
CA LEU A 257 19.16 28.10 -11.50
C LEU A 257 20.29 28.46 -12.48
N ASP A 258 21.47 28.76 -11.94
CA ASP A 258 22.73 28.80 -12.70
C ASP A 258 23.42 27.42 -12.75
N GLU A 259 24.53 27.33 -13.49
CA GLU A 259 25.36 26.12 -13.67
C GLU A 259 25.85 25.49 -12.36
N ASN A 260 25.82 26.24 -11.25
CA ASN A 260 26.25 25.79 -9.92
C ASN A 260 25.05 25.40 -9.03
N ASN A 261 23.85 25.26 -9.61
CA ASN A 261 22.57 25.09 -8.92
C ASN A 261 22.27 26.21 -7.91
N ARG A 262 22.58 27.48 -8.27
CA ARG A 262 22.28 28.66 -7.44
C ARG A 262 21.31 29.59 -8.15
N ALA A 263 20.37 30.16 -7.39
CA ALA A 263 19.46 31.19 -7.88
C ALA A 263 19.80 32.57 -7.30
N LYS A 264 19.53 33.62 -8.07
CA LYS A 264 19.58 35.05 -7.65
C LYS A 264 18.20 35.70 -7.76
N GLY A 265 17.19 34.90 -7.45
CA GLY A 265 15.78 35.14 -7.70
C GLY A 265 14.98 33.89 -7.30
N PRO A 266 13.67 33.84 -7.59
CA PRO A 266 12.87 32.66 -7.34
C PRO A 266 13.25 31.50 -8.27
N VAL A 267 13.07 30.27 -7.80
CA VAL A 267 13.18 29.03 -8.60
C VAL A 267 11.79 28.55 -8.95
N THR A 268 11.55 28.17 -10.21
CA THR A 268 10.24 27.68 -10.68
C THR A 268 10.34 26.27 -11.23
N ILE A 269 9.41 25.40 -10.82
CA ILE A 269 9.32 23.98 -11.18
C ILE A 269 8.25 23.82 -12.27
N THR A 270 8.68 23.56 -13.49
CA THR A 270 7.81 23.32 -14.66
C THR A 270 7.88 21.86 -15.11
N GLY A 271 6.93 21.41 -15.95
CA GLY A 271 6.82 20.02 -16.41
C GLY A 271 5.97 19.08 -15.53
N LEU A 272 5.46 19.57 -14.39
CA LEU A 272 4.60 18.78 -13.48
C LEU A 272 3.33 18.27 -14.18
N GLN A 273 3.04 16.98 -14.03
CA GLN A 273 1.86 16.32 -14.57
C GLN A 273 0.73 16.17 -13.54
N LYS A 274 -0.38 15.54 -13.94
CA LYS A 274 -1.52 15.24 -13.05
C LYS A 274 -1.19 13.95 -12.30
N GLY A 275 -0.96 14.07 -10.99
CA GLY A 275 -0.52 12.99 -10.10
C GLY A 275 0.69 13.44 -9.28
N ASP A 276 1.54 14.28 -9.89
CA ASP A 276 2.78 14.77 -9.31
C ASP A 276 2.61 15.46 -7.96
N THR A 277 3.42 15.05 -7.00
CA THR A 277 3.53 15.62 -5.66
C THR A 277 4.91 16.24 -5.45
N VAL A 278 4.95 17.51 -5.03
CA VAL A 278 6.20 18.25 -4.76
C VAL A 278 6.43 18.38 -3.26
N SER A 279 7.50 17.74 -2.78
CA SER A 279 7.97 17.85 -1.39
C SER A 279 9.24 18.71 -1.33
N VAL A 280 9.16 19.87 -0.66
CA VAL A 280 10.27 20.79 -0.49
C VAL A 280 10.82 20.69 0.92
N ILE A 281 12.12 20.43 1.05
CA ILE A 281 12.81 20.27 2.33
C ILE A 281 13.81 21.43 2.46
N SER A 282 13.71 22.17 3.57
CA SER A 282 14.55 23.34 3.87
C SER A 282 14.96 23.29 5.34
N GLY A 283 16.26 23.09 5.61
CA GLY A 283 16.74 22.77 6.95
C GLY A 283 16.06 21.51 7.49
N SER A 284 15.37 21.64 8.63
CA SER A 284 14.57 20.58 9.26
C SER A 284 13.08 20.61 8.91
N GLU A 285 12.61 21.57 8.10
CA GLU A 285 11.19 21.68 7.74
C GLU A 285 10.90 20.98 6.40
N VAL A 286 9.91 20.08 6.41
CA VAL A 286 9.32 19.49 5.19
C VAL A 286 8.03 20.23 4.86
N LYS A 287 8.03 20.97 3.76
CA LYS A 287 6.87 21.71 3.23
C LYS A 287 6.37 21.04 1.95
N LYS A 288 5.23 20.34 2.04
CA LYS A 288 4.49 19.92 0.84
C LYS A 288 3.90 21.16 0.16
N LEU A 289 4.23 21.39 -1.11
CA LEU A 289 3.73 22.55 -1.85
C LEU A 289 2.55 22.14 -2.73
N ASN A 290 1.33 22.53 -2.34
CA ASN A 290 0.14 22.42 -3.18
C ASN A 290 0.25 23.38 -4.39
N MET A 291 0.79 22.86 -5.51
CA MET A 291 0.83 23.44 -6.86
C MET A 291 1.45 24.85 -7.02
N LYS A 292 1.96 25.45 -5.95
CA LYS A 292 2.82 26.64 -6.05
C LYS A 292 4.22 26.21 -6.49
N SER A 293 4.40 26.08 -7.81
CA SER A 293 5.67 25.73 -8.45
C SER A 293 6.86 26.64 -8.14
N GLN A 294 6.70 27.73 -7.39
CA GLN A 294 7.73 28.74 -7.19
C GLN A 294 8.20 28.83 -5.74
N ILE A 295 9.51 28.74 -5.55
CA ILE A 295 10.20 28.87 -4.26
C ILE A 295 10.94 30.21 -4.28
N THR A 296 10.58 31.12 -3.37
CA THR A 296 11.02 32.53 -3.36
C THR A 296 11.94 32.89 -2.19
N GLU A 297 11.95 32.10 -1.13
CA GLU A 297 12.72 32.34 0.09
C GLU A 297 14.22 32.03 -0.13
N ASN A 298 15.11 32.73 0.56
CA ASN A 298 16.55 32.45 0.49
C ASN A 298 16.95 31.29 1.42
N GLY A 299 17.68 30.31 0.91
CA GLY A 299 18.03 29.11 1.67
C GLY A 299 18.66 28.01 0.81
N ASP A 300 18.95 26.88 1.45
CA ASP A 300 19.38 25.65 0.82
C ASP A 300 18.19 24.68 0.78
N TYR A 301 17.89 24.15 -0.40
CA TYR A 301 16.69 23.39 -0.68
C TYR A 301 17.02 22.01 -1.25
N ARG A 302 16.30 21.00 -0.79
CA ARG A 302 16.18 19.69 -1.41
C ARG A 302 14.72 19.50 -1.82
N VAL A 303 14.46 19.44 -3.12
CA VAL A 303 13.12 19.22 -3.67
C VAL A 303 13.06 17.80 -4.21
N VAL A 304 12.05 17.04 -3.77
CA VAL A 304 11.70 15.74 -4.34
C VAL A 304 10.36 15.91 -5.05
N VAL A 305 10.32 15.58 -6.33
CA VAL A 305 9.07 15.39 -7.08
C VAL A 305 8.82 13.89 -7.21
N SER A 306 7.57 13.47 -6.97
CA SER A 306 7.11 12.09 -7.11
C SER A 306 5.88 12.04 -8.02
N ASP A 307 5.77 11.06 -8.92
CA ASP A 307 4.57 10.82 -9.74
C ASP A 307 3.52 9.94 -9.01
N GLU A 308 2.47 9.53 -9.73
CA GLU A 308 1.42 8.62 -9.26
C GLU A 308 1.92 7.16 -9.07
N ALA A 309 2.97 6.75 -9.79
CA ALA A 309 3.62 5.45 -9.68
C ALA A 309 4.62 5.35 -8.51
N GLY A 310 5.02 6.49 -7.95
CA GLY A 310 6.01 6.61 -6.88
C GLY A 310 7.47 6.72 -7.36
N ASN A 311 7.74 6.87 -8.67
CA ASN A 311 9.09 7.21 -9.13
C ASN A 311 9.42 8.64 -8.70
N THR A 312 10.70 8.97 -8.54
CA THR A 312 11.10 10.28 -8.00
C THR A 312 12.27 10.92 -8.73
N VAL A 313 12.26 12.25 -8.74
CA VAL A 313 13.41 13.09 -9.13
C VAL A 313 13.74 14.04 -7.98
N GLU A 314 14.97 13.95 -7.46
CA GLU A 314 15.51 14.88 -6.47
C GLU A 314 16.35 15.98 -7.13
N LYS A 315 16.16 17.24 -6.71
CA LYS A 315 17.02 18.36 -7.05
C LYS A 315 17.44 19.12 -5.79
N GLN A 316 18.74 19.35 -5.64
CA GLN A 316 19.31 20.20 -4.61
C GLN A 316 19.79 21.52 -5.22
N PHE A 317 19.51 22.65 -4.56
CA PHE A 317 19.92 24.00 -5.00
C PHE A 317 19.93 25.01 -3.86
N LYS A 318 20.53 26.19 -4.10
CA LYS A 318 20.58 27.29 -3.13
C LYS A 318 20.02 28.60 -3.70
N ILE A 319 19.03 29.19 -3.05
CA ILE A 319 18.56 30.54 -3.36
C ILE A 319 19.39 31.54 -2.56
N LEU A 320 20.18 32.36 -3.25
CA LEU A 320 20.98 33.42 -2.66
C LEU A 320 20.09 34.62 -2.29
N VAL A 321 20.49 35.40 -1.29
CA VAL A 321 19.80 36.65 -0.94
C VAL A 321 19.83 37.60 -2.15
N TYR A 322 18.65 37.89 -2.71
CA TYR A 322 18.46 38.83 -3.80
C TYR A 322 17.63 40.02 -3.33
N LEU A 323 18.12 41.24 -3.56
CA LEU A 323 17.37 42.46 -3.27
C LEU A 323 16.43 42.75 -4.42
N ASN A 324 15.12 42.73 -4.15
CA ASN A 324 14.10 43.20 -5.08
C ASN A 324 14.39 44.68 -5.46
N ILE A 325 14.10 45.06 -6.71
CA ILE A 325 14.18 46.46 -7.17
C ILE A 325 13.36 47.39 -6.26
N GLN A 326 12.24 46.93 -5.70
CA GLN A 326 11.46 47.68 -4.72
C GLN A 326 12.22 47.96 -3.42
N SER A 327 13.09 47.04 -2.97
CA SER A 327 14.01 47.26 -1.84
C SER A 327 15.08 48.29 -2.19
N TRP A 328 15.65 48.23 -3.40
CA TRP A 328 16.59 49.25 -3.89
C TRP A 328 15.97 50.63 -4.01
N MET A 329 14.72 50.74 -4.47
CA MET A 329 13.97 52.00 -4.49
C MET A 329 13.76 52.55 -3.07
N PHE A 330 13.45 51.70 -2.09
CA PHE A 330 13.32 52.11 -0.69
C PHE A 330 14.64 52.65 -0.12
N PHE A 331 15.75 51.94 -0.32
CA PHE A 331 17.08 52.43 0.11
C PHE A 331 17.48 53.74 -0.59
N GLY A 332 17.19 53.89 -1.89
CA GLY A 332 17.41 55.14 -2.63
C GLY A 332 16.57 56.30 -2.10
N PHE A 333 15.30 56.05 -1.75
CA PHE A 333 14.42 57.05 -1.15
C PHE A 333 14.89 57.49 0.25
N VAL A 334 15.30 56.54 1.10
CA VAL A 334 15.88 56.83 2.42
C VAL A 334 17.17 57.66 2.28
N LEU A 335 18.04 57.31 1.33
CA LEU A 335 19.27 58.07 1.05
C LEU A 335 18.97 59.52 0.63
N LEU A 336 18.00 59.72 -0.28
CA LEU A 336 17.55 61.06 -0.69
C LEU A 336 16.99 61.87 0.49
N LEU A 337 16.24 61.24 1.40
CA LEU A 337 15.68 61.89 2.59
C LEU A 337 16.81 62.36 3.54
N ILE A 338 17.82 61.52 3.77
CA ILE A 338 19.00 61.87 4.59
C ILE A 338 19.78 63.03 3.95
N VAL A 339 20.01 63.01 2.63
CA VAL A 339 20.70 64.09 1.92
C VAL A 339 19.90 65.39 1.96
N GLY A 340 18.57 65.35 1.79
CA GLY A 340 17.69 66.52 1.94
C GLY A 340 17.74 67.15 3.33
N LEU A 341 17.75 66.32 4.38
CA LEU A 341 17.93 66.78 5.76
C LEU A 341 19.31 67.41 5.99
N ALA A 342 20.38 66.82 5.44
CA ALA A 342 21.73 67.40 5.54
C ALA A 342 21.85 68.76 4.82
N ILE A 343 21.20 68.92 3.65
CA ILE A 343 21.17 70.19 2.90
C ILE A 343 20.39 71.26 3.67
N THR A 344 19.20 70.94 4.20
CA THR A 344 18.39 71.90 4.96
C THR A 344 19.04 72.32 6.29
N LEU A 345 19.71 71.39 7.00
CA LEU A 345 20.50 71.68 8.20
C LEU A 345 21.73 72.56 7.88
N THR A 346 22.43 72.32 6.77
CA THR A 346 23.60 73.15 6.41
C THR A 346 23.23 74.53 5.89
N LEU A 347 22.06 74.69 5.24
CA LEU A 347 21.53 76.00 4.85
C LEU A 347 21.03 76.80 6.05
N THR A 348 20.25 76.21 6.96
CA THR A 348 19.79 76.88 8.18
C THR A 348 20.95 77.30 9.08
N LYS A 349 21.97 76.43 9.25
CA LYS A 349 23.21 76.77 9.97
C LYS A 349 24.00 77.93 9.35
N LYS A 350 23.96 78.12 8.02
CA LYS A 350 24.57 79.28 7.34
C LYS A 350 23.80 80.58 7.55
N ASN A 351 22.48 80.50 7.68
CA ASN A 351 21.63 81.67 7.94
C ASN A 351 21.60 82.09 9.42
N LEU A 352 21.96 81.20 10.34
CA LEU A 352 22.18 81.49 11.77
C LEU A 352 23.51 82.21 12.04
N LYS A 353 23.77 83.32 11.31
CA LYS A 353 24.71 84.34 11.80
C LYS A 353 24.02 85.13 12.91
N VAL A 354 24.36 84.79 14.15
CA VAL A 354 24.07 85.62 15.33
C VAL A 354 24.63 87.03 15.08
N ARG A 355 23.86 88.05 15.46
CA ARG A 355 24.13 89.47 15.21
C ARG A 355 24.30 90.21 16.53
#